data_AF-A0A5C7X3W7-F1
#
_entry.id   AF-A0A5C7X3W7-F1
#
_cell.length_a   1.000
_cell.length_b   1.000
_cell.length_c   1.000
_cell.angle_alpha   90.00
_cell.angle_beta   90.00
_cell.angle_gamma   90.00
#
_symmetry.space_group_name_H-M   'P 1'
#
loop_
_entity.id
_entity.type
_entity.pdbx_description
1 polymer ?
#
loop_
_entity_poly.entity_id
_entity_poly.type
_entity_poly.pdbx_seq_one_letter_code
_entity_poly.pdbx_strand_id
1 'polypeptide(L)'
;MNIKIGRNQLCPCGSGEKYKRCHGSLSTPTPPKLSPEKVKAIIDAREAYLKTYAAQKLQRQKQQGLGREIISTEASGTRFVAVNNKIAYGKNWKTFTDFLFDYIRDIVGKEWGQNEIDNKSDEERHTLISWYQKLCLLQQSYSEEPGKIYSMPLVGVVSAYLGLSYDLYCLEHNGAMQQALLERLKNPDENFYGVRYEITVAAIMIRAGFELEFEDETDRRTSHCEFTATSSKTGKSFSVECKRLESSQDDGIVNLKALGKRFSGALKKHADHLRIVFIDLNFPYDPKVNFEYPKAMDLAIDHIRKFEFNTANGGNLPPAFVFLTNAPFTHHLYDEGIAYAVITDGFKIPEYKTNKPYHSLREAINDREKFSDIHHLLESIEKYKTIPTTFDGELPEFSLDPELQKNRLIIGNKYLVPDDSGKDVEAVLIQGVVMEHTSEAFCYYQTQKGSKILAKCPLSTEEIVAYRRSPETFFGVIDGHRKEAHTALELYDFLYEVYKKTSKEILLNFFKDSPDYLELSQLSQDNLASIYAERCAYSAFSQNEKINK
;
A
#
# COMPACT_ATOMS: atom_id res chain seq x y z
N MET A 1 20.01 15.09 27.68
CA MET A 1 19.54 16.07 28.68
C MET A 1 19.71 17.47 28.12
N ASN A 2 18.63 18.14 27.71
CA ASN A 2 18.70 19.55 27.33
C ASN A 2 18.73 20.38 28.61
N ILE A 3 19.94 20.74 29.05
CA ILE A 3 20.10 21.66 30.18
C ILE A 3 19.64 23.03 29.68
N LYS A 4 18.44 23.46 30.09
CA LYS A 4 17.97 24.84 29.88
C LYS A 4 18.83 25.79 30.73
N ILE A 5 19.90 26.33 30.15
CA ILE A 5 20.75 27.34 30.78
C ILE A 5 20.18 28.73 30.47
N GLY A 6 19.91 29.51 31.50
CA GLY A 6 19.46 30.89 31.35
C GLY A 6 20.60 31.78 30.85
N ARG A 7 20.32 32.71 29.93
CA ARG A 7 21.32 33.65 29.34
C ARG A 7 22.23 34.34 30.36
N ASN A 8 21.72 34.62 31.57
CA ASN A 8 22.45 35.32 32.63
C ASN A 8 23.13 34.38 33.66
N GLN A 9 22.94 33.06 33.57
CA GLN A 9 23.61 32.09 34.43
C GLN A 9 25.07 31.91 34.01
N LEU A 10 25.89 31.40 34.93
CA LEU A 10 27.29 31.06 34.65
C LEU A 10 27.37 29.97 33.57
N CYS A 11 28.37 30.10 32.70
CA CYS A 11 28.58 29.19 31.59
C CYS A 11 29.09 27.82 32.11
N PRO A 12 28.52 26.69 31.66
CA PRO A 12 28.90 25.36 32.15
C PRO A 12 30.33 24.94 31.81
N CYS A 13 31.00 25.64 30.91
CA CYS A 13 32.39 25.35 30.53
C CYS A 13 33.42 25.74 31.59
N GLY A 14 32.98 26.28 32.74
CA GLY A 14 33.86 26.67 33.85
C GLY A 14 34.62 27.99 33.63
N SER A 15 34.25 28.79 32.62
CA SER A 15 34.95 30.05 32.31
C SER A 15 34.73 31.17 33.34
N GLY A 16 33.77 31.01 34.26
CA GLY A 16 33.37 32.05 35.21
C GLY A 16 32.53 33.18 34.58
N GLU A 17 32.27 33.14 33.28
CA GLU A 17 31.45 34.15 32.59
C GLU A 17 29.97 33.77 32.51
N LYS A 18 29.09 34.76 32.33
CA LYS A 18 27.66 34.52 32.02
C LYS A 18 27.53 33.86 30.64
N TYR A 19 26.61 32.91 30.47
CA TYR A 19 26.39 32.18 29.22
C TYR A 19 26.29 33.11 28.00
N LYS A 20 25.54 34.21 28.09
CA LYS A 20 25.40 35.22 27.01
C LYS A 20 26.68 35.96 26.61
N ARG A 21 27.76 35.86 27.39
CA ARG A 21 29.07 36.48 27.10
C ARG A 21 30.13 35.44 26.70
N CYS A 22 29.82 34.15 26.86
CA CYS A 22 30.67 33.02 26.49
C CYS A 22 29.99 32.21 25.35
N HIS A 23 29.56 30.97 25.59
CA HIS A 23 28.97 30.09 24.57
C HIS A 23 27.62 30.56 24.00
N GLY A 24 26.91 31.45 24.68
CA GLY A 24 25.69 32.11 24.20
C GLY A 24 25.93 33.54 23.69
N SER A 25 27.20 33.93 23.51
CA SER A 25 27.56 35.20 22.90
C SER A 25 27.30 35.16 21.39
N LEU A 26 26.59 36.17 20.89
CA LEU A 26 26.34 36.37 19.46
C LEU A 26 27.46 37.19 18.78
N SER A 27 28.47 37.60 19.55
CA SER A 27 29.58 38.44 19.07
C SER A 27 30.79 37.63 18.58
N THR A 28 30.70 36.31 18.47
CA THR A 28 31.66 35.49 17.72
C THR A 28 31.54 35.84 16.22
N PRO A 29 32.52 36.52 15.60
CA PRO A 29 32.37 37.01 14.22
C PRO A 29 32.34 35.89 13.16
N THR A 30 32.63 34.66 13.58
CA THR A 30 32.67 33.49 12.71
C THR A 30 32.19 32.29 13.50
N PRO A 31 31.19 31.51 13.02
CA PRO A 31 30.91 30.21 13.60
C PRO A 31 32.19 29.37 13.58
N PRO A 32 32.44 28.53 14.61
CA PRO A 32 33.61 27.68 14.62
C PRO A 32 33.63 26.85 13.33
N LYS A 33 34.70 26.99 12.53
CA LYS A 33 34.88 26.15 11.33
C LYS A 33 34.92 24.70 11.80
N LEU A 34 33.87 23.95 11.48
CA LEU A 34 33.89 22.50 11.62
C LEU A 34 35.02 21.96 10.73
N SER A 35 35.78 21.00 11.25
CA SER A 35 36.76 20.32 10.41
C SER A 35 36.04 19.59 9.27
N PRO A 36 36.69 19.39 8.11
CA PRO A 36 36.10 18.64 7.01
C PRO A 36 35.56 17.27 7.43
N GLU A 37 36.21 16.61 8.39
CA GLU A 37 35.79 15.31 8.94
C GLU A 37 34.47 15.43 9.73
N LYS A 38 34.30 16.48 10.54
CA LYS A 38 33.05 16.73 11.26
C LYS A 38 31.90 17.08 10.33
N VAL A 39 32.18 17.86 9.27
CA VAL A 39 31.17 18.18 8.24
C VAL A 39 30.73 16.91 7.52
N LYS A 40 31.69 16.08 7.10
CA LYS A 40 31.41 14.78 6.47
C LYS A 40 30.57 13.88 7.37
N ALA A 41 30.94 13.74 8.66
CA ALA A 41 30.17 12.92 9.60
C ALA A 41 28.71 13.38 9.78
N ILE A 42 28.43 14.69 9.75
CA ILE A 42 27.07 15.23 9.81
C ILE A 42 26.29 14.90 8.53
N ILE A 43 26.93 15.02 7.36
CA ILE A 43 26.32 14.66 6.07
C ILE A 43 26.01 13.17 6.03
N ASP A 44 26.99 12.32 6.38
CA ASP A 44 26.85 10.86 6.40
C ASP A 44 25.73 10.43 7.37
N ALA A 45 25.65 11.02 8.57
CA ALA A 45 24.59 10.75 9.54
C ALA A 45 23.19 11.17 9.02
N ARG A 46 23.11 12.30 8.32
CA ARG A 46 21.86 12.76 7.70
C ARG A 46 21.44 11.82 6.56
N GLU A 47 22.36 11.41 5.71
CA GLU A 47 22.09 10.47 4.62
C GLU A 47 21.64 9.10 5.15
N ALA A 48 22.30 8.58 6.20
CA ALA A 48 21.90 7.34 6.86
C ALA A 48 20.47 7.46 7.43
N TYR A 49 20.18 8.54 8.15
CA TYR A 49 18.83 8.80 8.68
C TYR A 49 17.78 8.84 7.56
N LEU A 50 18.05 9.53 6.45
CA LEU A 50 17.12 9.61 5.32
C LEU A 50 16.87 8.24 4.66
N LYS A 51 17.91 7.39 4.54
CA LYS A 51 17.77 6.03 4.00
C LYS A 51 16.91 5.14 4.90
N THR A 52 17.15 5.17 6.21
CA THR A 52 16.34 4.42 7.18
C THR A 52 14.90 4.91 7.21
N TYR A 53 14.70 6.23 7.24
CA TYR A 53 13.36 6.83 7.19
C TYR A 53 12.61 6.44 5.90
N ALA A 54 13.28 6.45 4.75
CA ALA A 54 12.67 6.02 3.49
C ALA A 54 12.25 4.54 3.52
N ALA A 55 13.07 3.65 4.10
CA ALA A 55 12.74 2.24 4.25
C ALA A 55 11.55 2.02 5.19
N GLN A 56 11.53 2.69 6.35
CA GLN A 56 10.40 2.65 7.29
C GLN A 56 9.12 3.14 6.63
N LYS A 57 9.18 4.26 5.89
CA LYS A 57 8.04 4.80 5.16
C LYS A 57 7.54 3.82 4.10
N LEU A 58 8.43 3.22 3.30
CA LEU A 58 8.06 2.24 2.28
C LEU A 58 7.40 1.00 2.91
N GLN A 59 7.98 0.49 4.00
CA GLN A 59 7.50 -0.68 4.72
C GLN A 59 6.13 -0.42 5.35
N ARG A 60 5.93 0.75 5.96
CA ARG A 60 4.62 1.19 6.44
C ARG A 60 3.61 1.30 5.31
N GLN A 61 3.98 1.93 4.20
CA GLN A 61 3.08 2.10 3.04
C GLN A 61 2.67 0.75 2.44
N LYS A 62 3.57 -0.25 2.40
CA LYS A 62 3.22 -1.62 1.98
C LYS A 62 2.12 -2.24 2.85
N GLN A 63 2.13 -1.99 4.15
CA GLN A 63 1.12 -2.55 5.05
C GLN A 63 -0.17 -1.73 5.09
N GLN A 64 -0.05 -0.40 5.15
CA GLN A 64 -1.15 0.50 5.50
C GLN A 64 -1.71 1.29 4.30
N GLY A 65 -1.06 1.20 3.13
CA GLY A 65 -1.36 2.04 1.97
C GLY A 65 -0.84 3.47 2.09
N LEU A 66 -1.34 4.34 1.22
CA LEU A 66 -0.92 5.74 1.07
C LEU A 66 -1.77 6.74 1.85
N GLY A 67 -2.84 6.28 2.50
CA GLY A 67 -3.63 7.10 3.42
C GLY A 67 -2.82 7.59 4.62
N ARG A 68 -3.48 8.31 5.51
CA ARG A 68 -2.90 8.69 6.82
C ARG A 68 -2.40 7.45 7.55
N GLU A 69 -1.21 7.56 8.12
CA GLU A 69 -0.57 6.47 8.83
C GLU A 69 -1.26 6.15 10.14
N ILE A 70 -1.18 4.89 10.58
CA ILE A 70 -1.65 4.51 11.91
C ILE A 70 -0.75 5.20 12.94
N ILE A 71 -1.33 6.12 13.72
CA ILE A 71 -0.62 6.82 14.79
C ILE A 71 -1.00 6.17 16.11
N SER A 72 -0.01 5.59 16.79
CA SER A 72 -0.20 4.95 18.09
C SER A 72 0.99 5.17 19.03
N THR A 73 0.73 5.11 20.32
CA THR A 73 1.76 5.07 21.37
C THR A 73 1.28 4.22 22.54
N GLU A 74 2.21 3.72 23.33
CA GLU A 74 1.92 3.03 24.59
C GLU A 74 2.41 3.87 25.77
N ALA A 75 1.58 3.97 26.82
CA ALA A 75 1.94 4.61 28.08
C ALA A 75 1.28 3.88 29.24
N SER A 76 2.06 3.53 30.27
CA SER A 76 1.59 2.83 31.47
C SER A 76 0.77 1.56 31.17
N GLY A 77 1.20 0.77 30.18
CA GLY A 77 0.52 -0.46 29.76
C GLY A 77 -0.83 -0.25 29.07
N THR A 78 -1.12 0.97 28.63
CA THR A 78 -2.30 1.30 27.81
C THR A 78 -1.85 1.79 26.46
N ARG A 79 -2.41 1.20 25.40
CA ARG A 79 -2.20 1.67 24.03
C ARG A 79 -3.21 2.75 23.68
N PHE A 80 -2.73 3.79 23.03
CA PHE A 80 -3.52 4.89 22.50
C PHE A 80 -3.38 4.89 20.98
N VAL A 81 -4.50 5.06 20.27
CA VAL A 81 -4.55 5.06 18.81
C VAL A 81 -5.33 6.29 18.36
N ALA A 82 -4.74 7.08 17.47
CA ALA A 82 -5.44 8.23 16.91
C ALA A 82 -6.44 7.75 15.84
N VAL A 83 -7.66 8.27 15.93
CA VAL A 83 -8.73 8.05 14.95
C VAL A 83 -9.26 9.43 14.55
N ASN A 84 -8.66 10.02 13.52
CA ASN A 84 -8.90 11.40 13.11
C ASN A 84 -8.73 12.39 14.28
N ASN A 85 -9.82 12.98 14.78
CA ASN A 85 -9.82 13.93 15.90
C ASN A 85 -10.08 13.26 17.26
N LYS A 86 -10.14 11.92 17.32
CA LYS A 86 -10.37 11.14 18.54
C LYS A 86 -9.13 10.33 18.91
N ILE A 87 -9.05 9.92 20.17
CA ILE A 87 -8.07 8.97 20.67
C ILE A 87 -8.81 7.77 21.26
N ALA A 88 -8.66 6.61 20.64
CA ALA A 88 -9.11 5.35 21.18
C ALA A 88 -8.02 4.77 22.09
N TYR A 89 -8.40 4.04 23.15
CA TYR A 89 -7.42 3.45 24.07
C TYR A 89 -7.85 2.08 24.61
N GLY A 90 -6.87 1.20 24.83
CA GLY A 90 -7.09 -0.16 25.32
C GLY A 90 -5.84 -0.76 25.95
N LYS A 91 -6.03 -1.58 27.00
CA LYS A 91 -4.92 -2.23 27.73
C LYS A 91 -4.44 -3.52 27.07
N ASN A 92 -5.29 -4.13 26.24
CA ASN A 92 -5.05 -5.46 25.67
C ASN A 92 -4.73 -5.39 24.16
N TRP A 93 -4.45 -4.21 23.62
CA TRP A 93 -4.12 -4.05 22.21
C TRP A 93 -2.64 -4.28 21.98
N LYS A 94 -2.28 -5.53 21.66
CA LYS A 94 -0.89 -5.92 21.33
C LYS A 94 -0.63 -5.78 19.84
N THR A 95 -1.64 -6.09 19.04
CA THR A 95 -1.66 -6.01 17.57
C THR A 95 -2.69 -4.99 17.10
N PHE A 96 -2.54 -4.50 15.88
CA PHE A 96 -3.54 -3.60 15.28
C PHE A 96 -4.89 -4.31 15.12
N THR A 97 -4.88 -5.62 14.89
CA THR A 97 -6.09 -6.45 14.85
C THR A 97 -6.85 -6.45 16.18
N ASP A 98 -6.17 -6.45 17.34
CA ASP A 98 -6.83 -6.34 18.65
C ASP A 98 -7.61 -5.02 18.77
N PHE A 99 -7.00 -3.92 18.30
CA PHE A 99 -7.66 -2.63 18.23
C PHE A 99 -8.87 -2.69 17.28
N LEU A 100 -8.74 -3.30 16.10
CA LEU A 100 -9.83 -3.39 15.11
C LEU A 100 -11.06 -4.16 15.65
N PHE A 101 -10.86 -5.17 16.51
CA PHE A 101 -11.96 -5.88 17.16
C PHE A 101 -12.80 -4.96 18.07
N ASP A 102 -12.12 -4.13 18.86
CA ASP A 102 -12.78 -3.17 19.72
C ASP A 102 -13.36 -2.00 18.91
N TYR A 103 -12.61 -1.52 17.92
CA TYR A 103 -12.98 -0.37 17.11
C TYR A 103 -14.30 -0.57 16.37
N ILE A 104 -14.50 -1.70 15.70
CA ILE A 104 -15.74 -1.93 14.95
C ILE A 104 -16.97 -1.93 15.86
N ARG A 105 -16.85 -2.52 17.06
CA ARG A 105 -17.92 -2.53 18.06
C ARG A 105 -18.24 -1.11 18.55
N ASP A 106 -17.20 -0.28 18.70
CA ASP A 106 -17.34 1.08 19.17
C ASP A 106 -17.95 1.99 18.08
N ILE A 107 -17.54 1.88 16.82
CA ILE A 107 -18.05 2.72 15.71
C ILE A 107 -19.47 2.35 15.28
N VAL A 108 -19.85 1.07 15.24
CA VAL A 108 -21.23 0.67 14.91
C VAL A 108 -22.19 0.90 16.08
N GLY A 109 -21.66 1.04 17.29
CA GLY A 109 -22.41 1.29 18.52
C GLY A 109 -22.60 0.03 19.37
N LYS A 110 -22.00 0.04 20.56
CA LYS A 110 -22.07 -1.05 21.54
C LYS A 110 -23.49 -1.46 21.88
N GLU A 111 -24.34 -0.47 22.15
CA GLU A 111 -25.74 -0.70 22.54
C GLU A 111 -26.55 -1.35 21.41
N TRP A 112 -26.29 -0.94 20.16
CA TRP A 112 -26.92 -1.56 19.00
C TRP A 112 -26.52 -3.03 18.86
N GLY A 113 -25.21 -3.32 18.90
CA GLY A 113 -24.72 -4.69 18.81
C GLY A 113 -25.20 -5.58 19.97
N GLN A 114 -25.27 -5.04 21.18
CA GLN A 114 -25.82 -5.75 22.34
C GLN A 114 -27.31 -6.05 22.16
N ASN A 115 -28.10 -5.09 21.65
CA ASN A 115 -29.51 -5.28 21.33
C ASN A 115 -29.72 -6.37 20.26
N GLU A 116 -28.87 -6.45 19.23
CA GLU A 116 -28.90 -7.55 18.25
C GLU A 116 -28.64 -8.93 18.86
N ILE A 117 -27.81 -9.00 19.91
CA ILE A 117 -27.48 -10.24 20.60
C ILE A 117 -28.61 -10.65 21.55
N ASP A 118 -29.10 -9.71 22.36
CA ASP A 118 -30.04 -10.00 23.45
C ASP A 118 -31.47 -10.20 22.95
N ASN A 119 -31.87 -9.52 21.88
CA ASN A 119 -33.28 -9.41 21.49
C ASN A 119 -33.64 -10.05 20.15
N LYS A 120 -32.69 -10.65 19.42
CA LYS A 120 -32.94 -11.28 18.11
C LYS A 120 -32.44 -12.73 18.06
N SER A 121 -33.18 -13.57 17.35
CA SER A 121 -32.74 -14.95 17.03
C SER A 121 -31.55 -14.94 16.07
N ASP A 122 -30.89 -16.09 15.90
CA ASP A 122 -29.76 -16.22 14.98
C ASP A 122 -30.14 -15.92 13.51
N GLU A 123 -31.39 -16.19 13.13
CA GLU A 123 -31.95 -15.92 11.79
C GLU A 123 -32.30 -14.44 11.56
N GLU A 124 -32.74 -13.75 12.61
CA GLU A 124 -33.14 -12.33 12.56
C GLU A 124 -31.96 -11.38 12.77
N ARG A 125 -30.84 -11.91 13.28
CA ARG A 125 -29.67 -11.13 13.66
C ARG A 125 -28.96 -10.55 12.45
N HIS A 126 -28.52 -9.30 12.58
CA HIS A 126 -27.76 -8.63 11.55
C HIS A 126 -26.48 -9.41 11.18
N THR A 127 -26.20 -9.51 9.87
CA THR A 127 -25.09 -10.30 9.31
C THR A 127 -23.74 -10.01 9.99
N LEU A 128 -23.47 -8.73 10.28
CA LEU A 128 -22.25 -8.32 10.99
C LEU A 128 -22.08 -9.03 12.34
N ILE A 129 -23.15 -9.18 13.11
CA ILE A 129 -23.10 -9.83 14.41
C ILE A 129 -23.03 -11.36 14.24
N SER A 130 -23.65 -11.91 13.20
CA SER A 130 -23.47 -13.33 12.86
C SER A 130 -22.01 -13.65 12.49
N TRP A 131 -21.31 -12.74 11.80
CA TRP A 131 -19.86 -12.87 11.56
C TRP A 131 -19.05 -12.75 12.85
N TYR A 132 -19.39 -11.79 13.71
CA TYR A 132 -18.74 -11.64 15.02
C TYR A 132 -18.80 -12.94 15.83
N GLN A 133 -19.97 -13.58 15.93
CA GLN A 133 -20.12 -14.83 16.67
C GLN A 133 -19.31 -15.98 16.09
N LYS A 134 -19.34 -16.14 14.76
CA LYS A 134 -18.53 -17.14 14.06
C LYS A 134 -17.03 -16.91 14.31
N LEU A 135 -16.61 -15.65 14.34
CA LEU A 135 -15.23 -15.28 14.62
C LEU A 135 -14.85 -15.56 16.09
N CYS A 136 -15.73 -15.28 17.05
CA CYS A 136 -15.48 -15.66 18.46
C CYS A 136 -15.30 -17.17 18.63
N LEU A 137 -16.14 -17.99 17.98
CA LEU A 137 -16.01 -19.45 18.01
C LEU A 137 -14.69 -19.91 17.37
N LEU A 138 -14.31 -19.28 16.25
CA LEU A 138 -13.02 -19.55 15.62
C LEU A 138 -11.85 -19.21 16.56
N GLN A 139 -11.85 -18.02 17.17
CA GLN A 139 -10.81 -17.59 18.10
C GLN A 139 -10.66 -18.54 19.30
N GLN A 140 -11.77 -19.05 19.84
CA GLN A 140 -11.75 -20.04 20.92
C GLN A 140 -11.04 -21.34 20.54
N SER A 141 -11.07 -21.73 19.26
CA SER A 141 -10.40 -22.95 18.78
C SER A 141 -8.89 -22.80 18.60
N TYR A 142 -8.37 -21.57 18.52
CA TYR A 142 -6.93 -21.28 18.31
C TYR A 142 -6.25 -20.62 19.52
N SER A 143 -7.02 -20.03 20.43
CA SER A 143 -6.48 -19.37 21.62
C SER A 143 -6.01 -20.41 22.66
N GLU A 144 -4.72 -20.72 22.67
CA GLU A 144 -4.13 -21.66 23.64
C GLU A 144 -4.05 -21.08 25.07
N GLU A 145 -3.67 -19.81 25.21
CA GLU A 145 -3.48 -19.14 26.50
C GLU A 145 -4.03 -17.71 26.51
N PRO A 146 -4.90 -17.34 27.48
CA PRO A 146 -5.45 -16.00 27.58
C PRO A 146 -4.36 -14.91 27.66
N GLY A 147 -4.47 -13.91 26.78
CA GLY A 147 -3.58 -12.76 26.77
C GLY A 147 -2.22 -13.00 26.11
N LYS A 148 -1.92 -14.18 25.56
CA LYS A 148 -0.78 -14.36 24.64
C LYS A 148 -1.19 -14.07 23.19
N ILE A 149 -0.22 -13.64 22.39
CA ILE A 149 -0.41 -13.47 20.94
C ILE A 149 -0.42 -14.88 20.33
N TYR A 150 -1.39 -15.14 19.45
CA TYR A 150 -1.47 -16.37 18.67
C TYR A 150 -1.74 -16.02 17.20
N SER A 151 -1.51 -16.98 16.31
CA SER A 151 -1.85 -16.88 14.90
C SER A 151 -3.03 -17.78 14.58
N MET A 152 -3.89 -17.34 13.66
CA MET A 152 -4.96 -18.16 13.10
C MET A 152 -5.03 -17.93 11.58
N PRO A 153 -5.50 -18.91 10.81
CA PRO A 153 -5.64 -18.75 9.37
C PRO A 153 -6.56 -17.59 8.98
N LEU A 154 -6.21 -16.89 7.90
CA LEU A 154 -7.06 -15.86 7.32
C LEU A 154 -8.19 -16.52 6.51
N VAL A 155 -9.27 -16.87 7.20
CA VAL A 155 -10.48 -17.43 6.58
C VAL A 155 -11.47 -16.33 6.15
N GLY A 156 -12.50 -16.71 5.39
CA GLY A 156 -13.53 -15.79 4.88
C GLY A 156 -14.19 -14.92 5.94
N VAL A 157 -14.55 -15.46 7.11
CA VAL A 157 -15.19 -14.68 8.19
C VAL A 157 -14.24 -13.65 8.80
N VAL A 158 -12.95 -13.97 8.93
CA VAL A 158 -11.91 -13.03 9.41
C VAL A 158 -11.78 -11.89 8.40
N SER A 159 -11.68 -12.23 7.11
CA SER A 159 -11.59 -11.28 6.01
C SER A 159 -12.81 -10.37 5.93
N ALA A 160 -14.01 -10.92 6.13
CA ALA A 160 -15.27 -10.16 6.08
C ALA A 160 -15.38 -9.17 7.24
N TYR A 161 -15.12 -9.62 8.47
CA TYR A 161 -15.29 -8.84 9.69
C TYR A 161 -14.16 -7.82 9.93
N LEU A 162 -12.90 -8.27 9.95
CA LEU A 162 -11.76 -7.37 10.16
C LEU A 162 -11.50 -6.49 8.93
N GLY A 163 -11.81 -6.96 7.72
CA GLY A 163 -11.75 -6.13 6.52
C GLY A 163 -12.69 -4.93 6.63
N LEU A 164 -13.96 -5.17 7.02
CA LEU A 164 -14.90 -4.07 7.27
C LEU A 164 -14.43 -3.15 8.41
N SER A 165 -13.91 -3.70 9.51
CA SER A 165 -13.36 -2.89 10.61
C SER A 165 -12.24 -1.97 10.13
N TYR A 166 -11.32 -2.51 9.33
CA TYR A 166 -10.21 -1.75 8.80
C TYR A 166 -10.66 -0.70 7.79
N ASP A 167 -11.60 -1.03 6.90
CA ASP A 167 -12.14 -0.06 5.94
C ASP A 167 -12.86 1.09 6.66
N LEU A 168 -13.65 0.80 7.69
CA LEU A 168 -14.26 1.83 8.55
C LEU A 168 -13.21 2.71 9.21
N TYR A 169 -12.13 2.11 9.73
CA TYR A 169 -11.00 2.85 10.32
C TYR A 169 -10.34 3.76 9.27
N CYS A 170 -10.09 3.26 8.06
CA CYS A 170 -9.54 4.05 6.97
C CYS A 170 -10.40 5.28 6.67
N LEU A 171 -11.72 5.10 6.56
CA LEU A 171 -12.65 6.21 6.30
C LEU A 171 -12.64 7.23 7.46
N GLU A 172 -12.83 6.80 8.71
CA GLU A 172 -12.90 7.72 9.84
C GLU A 172 -11.56 8.44 10.03
N HIS A 173 -10.45 7.70 10.07
CA HIS A 173 -9.13 8.24 10.33
C HIS A 173 -8.68 9.27 9.26
N ASN A 174 -9.12 9.10 8.01
CA ASN A 174 -8.86 10.04 6.92
C ASN A 174 -9.92 11.16 6.81
N GLY A 175 -10.89 11.22 7.72
CA GLY A 175 -11.91 12.28 7.77
C GLY A 175 -13.02 12.12 6.72
N ALA A 176 -13.16 10.93 6.15
CA ALA A 176 -14.11 10.62 5.07
C ALA A 176 -15.35 9.82 5.56
N MET A 177 -15.53 9.66 6.88
CA MET A 177 -16.68 8.93 7.43
C MET A 177 -17.94 9.81 7.49
N GLN A 178 -19.07 9.28 7.00
CA GLN A 178 -20.39 9.90 7.12
C GLN A 178 -21.30 9.11 8.07
N GLN A 179 -22.07 9.80 8.90
CA GLN A 179 -23.02 9.14 9.81
C GLN A 179 -24.10 8.38 9.05
N ALA A 180 -24.59 8.92 7.92
CA ALA A 180 -25.61 8.27 7.11
C ALA A 180 -25.17 6.88 6.60
N LEU A 181 -23.89 6.74 6.23
CA LEU A 181 -23.30 5.48 5.81
C LEU A 181 -23.31 4.44 6.95
N LEU A 182 -23.00 4.85 8.18
CA LEU A 182 -23.08 3.98 9.37
C LEU A 182 -24.51 3.56 9.70
N GLU A 183 -25.48 4.46 9.57
CA GLU A 183 -26.91 4.12 9.76
C GLU A 183 -27.38 3.12 8.71
N ARG A 184 -27.01 3.32 7.44
CA ARG A 184 -27.32 2.38 6.36
C ARG A 184 -26.64 1.02 6.55
N LEU A 185 -25.43 0.99 7.10
CA LEU A 185 -24.70 -0.24 7.41
C LEU A 185 -25.37 -1.10 8.48
N LYS A 186 -26.14 -0.51 9.39
CA LYS A 186 -26.88 -1.24 10.45
C LYS A 186 -28.23 -1.79 9.99
N ASN A 187 -28.69 -1.42 8.79
CA ASN A 187 -29.98 -1.85 8.28
C ASN A 187 -29.86 -3.27 7.70
N PRO A 188 -30.64 -4.24 8.22
CA PRO A 188 -30.51 -5.66 7.90
C PRO A 188 -31.01 -6.05 6.50
N ASP A 189 -31.73 -5.16 5.80
CA ASP A 189 -32.20 -5.41 4.43
C ASP A 189 -31.02 -5.43 3.42
N GLU A 190 -31.29 -5.78 2.15
CA GLU A 190 -30.33 -5.93 1.02
C GLU A 190 -29.32 -4.76 0.85
N ASN A 191 -29.53 -3.64 1.54
CA ASN A 191 -28.61 -2.52 1.64
C ASN A 191 -27.29 -2.84 2.36
N PHE A 192 -27.23 -3.76 3.33
CA PHE A 192 -25.98 -4.01 4.10
C PHE A 192 -24.78 -4.27 3.19
N TYR A 193 -24.93 -5.19 2.23
CA TYR A 193 -23.83 -5.57 1.35
C TYR A 193 -23.48 -4.49 0.32
N GLY A 194 -24.47 -3.71 -0.14
CA GLY A 194 -24.23 -2.57 -1.01
C GLY A 194 -23.42 -1.49 -0.31
N VAL A 195 -23.84 -1.11 0.89
CA VAL A 195 -23.17 -0.12 1.75
C VAL A 195 -21.78 -0.59 2.15
N ARG A 196 -21.63 -1.86 2.52
CA ARG A 196 -20.31 -2.45 2.79
C ARG A 196 -19.38 -2.33 1.58
N TYR A 197 -19.90 -2.53 0.37
CA TYR A 197 -19.09 -2.38 -0.84
C TYR A 197 -18.71 -0.91 -1.11
N GLU A 198 -19.63 0.05 -0.89
CA GLU A 198 -19.32 1.49 -0.93
C GLU A 198 -18.16 1.84 0.04
N ILE A 199 -18.22 1.36 1.29
CA ILE A 199 -17.16 1.52 2.29
C ILE A 199 -15.83 0.89 1.81
N THR A 200 -15.90 -0.33 1.25
CA THR A 200 -14.72 -1.04 0.74
C THR A 200 -14.03 -0.26 -0.37
N VAL A 201 -14.80 0.24 -1.35
CA VAL A 201 -14.25 1.02 -2.48
C VAL A 201 -13.68 2.35 -1.99
N ALA A 202 -14.37 3.06 -1.09
CA ALA A 202 -13.83 4.28 -0.50
C ALA A 202 -12.49 4.02 0.23
N ALA A 203 -12.40 2.94 1.00
CA ALA A 203 -11.17 2.57 1.70
C ALA A 203 -10.03 2.17 0.73
N ILE A 204 -10.35 1.48 -0.38
CA ILE A 204 -9.40 1.20 -1.47
C ILE A 204 -8.85 2.50 -2.04
N MET A 205 -9.70 3.48 -2.35
CA MET A 205 -9.29 4.76 -2.91
C MET A 205 -8.37 5.52 -1.94
N ILE A 206 -8.70 5.55 -0.64
CA ILE A 206 -7.85 6.14 0.40
C ILE A 206 -6.47 5.44 0.47
N ARG A 207 -6.45 4.10 0.46
CA ARG A 207 -5.19 3.33 0.47
C ARG A 207 -4.37 3.54 -0.80
N ALA A 208 -5.02 3.88 -1.93
CA ALA A 208 -4.38 4.27 -3.18
C ALA A 208 -3.95 5.76 -3.23
N GLY A 209 -4.14 6.52 -2.15
CA GLY A 209 -3.70 7.92 -2.07
C GLY A 209 -4.65 8.92 -2.74
N PHE A 210 -5.96 8.62 -2.71
CA PHE A 210 -7.00 9.56 -3.09
C PHE A 210 -7.62 10.22 -1.87
N GLU A 211 -7.92 11.51 -1.98
CA GLU A 211 -8.77 12.26 -1.06
C GLU A 211 -10.23 12.15 -1.51
N LEU A 212 -11.16 11.96 -0.56
CA LEU A 212 -12.56 11.68 -0.87
C LEU A 212 -13.47 12.81 -0.40
N GLU A 213 -14.44 13.15 -1.25
CA GLU A 213 -15.53 14.06 -0.97
C GLU A 213 -16.85 13.33 -1.31
N PHE A 214 -17.59 12.93 -0.28
CA PHE A 214 -18.87 12.25 -0.48
C PHE A 214 -19.97 13.22 -0.89
N GLU A 215 -20.85 12.77 -1.78
CA GLU A 215 -22.01 13.54 -2.21
C GLU A 215 -23.02 13.73 -1.04
N ASP A 216 -23.86 14.76 -1.15
CA ASP A 216 -24.94 14.99 -0.19
C ASP A 216 -26.09 13.98 -0.43
N GLU A 217 -26.11 12.90 0.34
CA GLU A 217 -27.18 11.88 0.28
C GLU A 217 -28.59 12.43 0.55
N THR A 218 -28.72 13.65 1.08
CA THR A 218 -30.02 14.29 1.31
C THR A 218 -30.59 14.97 0.07
N ASP A 219 -29.76 15.23 -0.95
CA ASP A 219 -30.23 15.77 -2.22
C ASP A 219 -30.90 14.68 -3.07
N ARG A 220 -32.23 14.79 -3.21
CA ARG A 220 -33.05 13.89 -4.02
C ARG A 220 -33.40 14.46 -5.39
N ARG A 221 -32.87 15.63 -5.75
CA ARG A 221 -33.19 16.30 -7.03
C ARG A 221 -32.55 15.59 -8.21
N THR A 222 -31.40 14.96 -7.97
CA THR A 222 -30.61 14.24 -8.98
C THR A 222 -30.08 12.94 -8.40
N SER A 223 -29.80 11.96 -9.25
CA SER A 223 -29.10 10.75 -8.83
C SER A 223 -27.60 10.94 -9.09
N HIS A 224 -26.78 10.92 -8.05
CA HIS A 224 -25.35 11.22 -8.10
C HIS A 224 -24.52 9.95 -7.97
N CYS A 225 -23.25 10.04 -8.36
CA CYS A 225 -22.22 9.09 -7.94
C CYS A 225 -22.10 9.05 -6.40
N GLU A 226 -21.42 8.04 -5.84
CA GLU A 226 -21.33 7.88 -4.38
C GLU A 226 -20.40 8.93 -3.75
N PHE A 227 -19.28 9.24 -4.42
CA PHE A 227 -18.32 10.26 -4.00
C PHE A 227 -17.42 10.71 -5.14
N THR A 228 -16.78 11.86 -4.97
CA THR A 228 -15.65 12.32 -5.77
C THR A 228 -14.34 11.91 -5.11
N ALA A 229 -13.40 11.40 -5.91
CA ALA A 229 -12.07 11.01 -5.46
C ALA A 229 -10.99 11.77 -6.24
N THR A 230 -10.10 12.46 -5.51
CA THR A 230 -9.03 13.28 -6.07
C THR A 230 -7.67 12.65 -5.78
N SER A 231 -6.90 12.32 -6.83
CA SER A 231 -5.55 11.77 -6.68
C SER A 231 -4.63 12.79 -6.03
N SER A 232 -4.09 12.49 -4.85
CA SER A 232 -3.10 13.37 -4.20
C SER A 232 -1.79 13.46 -4.98
N LYS A 233 -1.56 12.55 -5.95
CA LYS A 233 -0.37 12.53 -6.80
C LYS A 233 -0.47 13.50 -7.98
N THR A 234 -1.61 13.51 -8.68
CA THR A 234 -1.78 14.28 -9.93
C THR A 234 -2.79 15.41 -9.83
N GLY A 235 -3.60 15.45 -8.78
CA GLY A 235 -4.72 16.38 -8.61
C GLY A 235 -5.93 16.07 -9.50
N LYS A 236 -5.93 14.96 -10.26
CA LYS A 236 -7.08 14.57 -11.08
C LYS A 236 -8.21 14.05 -10.20
N SER A 237 -9.42 14.55 -10.43
CA SER A 237 -10.64 14.11 -9.77
C SER A 237 -11.47 13.17 -10.64
N PHE A 238 -12.13 12.22 -10.00
CA PHE A 238 -12.99 11.22 -10.62
C PHE A 238 -14.29 11.07 -9.83
N SER A 239 -15.42 10.92 -10.51
CA SER A 239 -16.69 10.59 -9.87
C SER A 239 -16.81 9.08 -9.76
N VAL A 240 -16.94 8.57 -8.53
CA VAL A 240 -16.87 7.14 -8.24
C VAL A 240 -18.26 6.58 -7.96
N GLU A 241 -18.61 5.53 -8.68
CA GLU A 241 -19.89 4.85 -8.55
C GLU A 241 -19.67 3.41 -8.10
N CYS A 242 -20.39 2.99 -7.06
CA CYS A 242 -20.28 1.64 -6.52
C CYS A 242 -21.56 0.84 -6.79
N LYS A 243 -21.41 -0.39 -7.27
CA LYS A 243 -22.52 -1.33 -7.47
C LYS A 243 -22.12 -2.71 -6.99
N ARG A 244 -23.09 -3.45 -6.47
CA ARG A 244 -22.93 -4.87 -6.17
C ARG A 244 -24.03 -5.65 -6.86
N LEU A 245 -23.67 -6.82 -7.39
CA LEU A 245 -24.63 -7.78 -7.91
C LEU A 245 -25.15 -8.68 -6.79
N GLU A 246 -26.39 -9.13 -6.95
CA GLU A 246 -26.84 -10.33 -6.25
C GLU A 246 -26.03 -11.53 -6.74
N SER A 247 -25.77 -12.47 -5.84
CA SER A 247 -25.00 -13.67 -6.16
C SER A 247 -25.72 -14.52 -7.19
N SER A 248 -24.98 -15.15 -8.10
CA SER A 248 -25.48 -16.34 -8.79
C SER A 248 -25.64 -17.50 -7.79
N GLN A 249 -26.49 -18.47 -8.13
CA GLN A 249 -26.54 -19.74 -7.39
C GLN A 249 -25.48 -20.74 -7.87
N ASP A 250 -24.97 -20.55 -9.09
CA ASP A 250 -24.00 -21.46 -9.72
C ASP A 250 -22.56 -20.96 -9.53
N ASP A 251 -21.67 -21.88 -9.14
CA ASP A 251 -20.23 -21.65 -8.95
C ASP A 251 -19.55 -21.13 -10.23
N GLY A 252 -18.77 -20.06 -10.10
CA GLY A 252 -18.03 -19.46 -11.20
C GLY A 252 -18.90 -18.73 -12.24
N ILE A 253 -20.21 -18.56 -12.03
CA ILE A 253 -21.11 -17.94 -13.02
C ILE A 253 -21.48 -16.50 -12.62
N VAL A 254 -21.32 -15.55 -13.53
CA VAL A 254 -21.73 -14.15 -13.32
C VAL A 254 -23.12 -13.89 -13.93
N ASN A 255 -23.99 -13.19 -13.20
CA ASN A 255 -25.27 -12.73 -13.73
C ASN A 255 -25.10 -11.54 -14.70
N LEU A 256 -24.80 -11.85 -15.97
CA LEU A 256 -24.50 -10.84 -17.00
C LEU A 256 -25.68 -9.88 -17.26
N LYS A 257 -26.93 -10.35 -17.17
CA LYS A 257 -28.11 -9.49 -17.32
C LYS A 257 -28.18 -8.43 -16.22
N ALA A 258 -27.95 -8.83 -14.97
CA ALA A 258 -27.89 -7.90 -13.85
C ALA A 258 -26.69 -6.95 -13.97
N LEU A 259 -25.52 -7.45 -14.39
CA LEU A 259 -24.34 -6.65 -14.67
C LEU A 259 -24.63 -5.51 -15.66
N GLY A 260 -25.17 -5.84 -16.83
CA GLY A 260 -25.51 -4.84 -17.85
C GLY A 260 -26.50 -3.77 -17.35
N LYS A 261 -27.51 -4.17 -16.56
CA LYS A 261 -28.48 -3.25 -15.95
C LYS A 261 -27.82 -2.32 -14.94
N ARG A 262 -27.00 -2.85 -14.02
CA ARG A 262 -26.32 -2.06 -12.97
C ARG A 262 -25.28 -1.12 -13.57
N PHE A 263 -24.50 -1.59 -14.53
CA PHE A 263 -23.52 -0.79 -15.26
C PHE A 263 -24.18 0.36 -16.03
N SER A 264 -25.23 0.08 -16.81
CA SER A 264 -25.97 1.13 -17.53
C SER A 264 -26.63 2.13 -16.58
N GLY A 265 -27.11 1.68 -15.42
CA GLY A 265 -27.66 2.54 -14.38
C GLY A 265 -26.60 3.47 -13.76
N ALA A 266 -25.42 2.93 -13.44
CA ALA A 266 -24.28 3.67 -12.92
C ALA A 266 -23.88 4.82 -13.87
N LEU A 267 -23.80 4.56 -15.18
CA LEU A 267 -23.42 5.56 -16.16
C LEU A 267 -24.49 6.64 -16.43
N LYS A 268 -25.74 6.43 -16.00
CA LYS A 268 -26.83 7.42 -16.12
C LYS A 268 -26.88 8.40 -14.95
N LYS A 269 -26.18 8.12 -13.84
CA LYS A 269 -26.08 9.06 -12.72
C LYS A 269 -25.29 10.30 -13.12
N HIS A 270 -25.61 11.43 -12.49
CA HIS A 270 -24.85 12.67 -12.60
C HIS A 270 -23.41 12.45 -12.13
N ALA A 271 -22.46 13.02 -12.85
CA ALA A 271 -21.05 13.02 -12.50
C ALA A 271 -20.39 14.28 -13.04
N ASP A 272 -19.66 14.98 -12.17
CA ASP A 272 -18.90 16.19 -12.51
C ASP A 272 -17.53 15.89 -13.14
N HIS A 273 -17.06 14.65 -12.98
CA HIS A 273 -15.77 14.20 -13.47
C HIS A 273 -15.87 12.92 -14.31
N LEU A 274 -14.74 12.50 -14.89
CA LEU A 274 -14.66 11.20 -15.57
C LEU A 274 -14.96 10.09 -14.54
N ARG A 275 -15.83 9.15 -14.93
CA ARG A 275 -16.34 8.14 -14.00
C ARG A 275 -15.33 7.02 -13.77
N ILE A 276 -15.27 6.56 -12.53
CA ILE A 276 -14.79 5.24 -12.16
C ILE A 276 -15.99 4.44 -11.64
N VAL A 277 -16.32 3.33 -12.29
CA VAL A 277 -17.44 2.47 -11.90
C VAL A 277 -16.88 1.17 -11.33
N PHE A 278 -17.07 0.98 -10.04
CA PHE A 278 -16.76 -0.25 -9.32
C PHE A 278 -17.99 -1.15 -9.27
N ILE A 279 -17.85 -2.40 -9.68
CA ILE A 279 -18.90 -3.42 -9.61
C ILE A 279 -18.39 -4.70 -8.94
N ASP A 280 -18.95 -5.03 -7.78
CA ASP A 280 -18.78 -6.35 -7.17
C ASP A 280 -19.66 -7.36 -7.90
N LEU A 281 -19.02 -8.32 -8.56
CA LEU A 281 -19.70 -9.38 -9.31
C LEU A 281 -20.32 -10.43 -8.39
N ASN A 282 -19.81 -10.55 -7.15
CA ASN A 282 -20.36 -11.37 -6.08
C ASN A 282 -20.72 -12.82 -6.48
N PHE A 283 -19.97 -13.43 -7.39
CA PHE A 283 -20.19 -14.83 -7.75
C PHE A 283 -19.40 -15.75 -6.80
N PRO A 284 -19.97 -16.91 -6.42
CA PRO A 284 -19.23 -17.91 -5.67
C PRO A 284 -18.06 -18.42 -6.52
N TYR A 285 -16.90 -18.57 -5.90
CA TYR A 285 -15.68 -19.04 -6.57
C TYR A 285 -14.79 -19.70 -5.53
N ASP A 286 -14.66 -21.02 -5.61
CA ASP A 286 -13.73 -21.77 -4.78
C ASP A 286 -12.29 -21.67 -5.37
N PRO A 287 -11.38 -20.96 -4.70
CA PRO A 287 -10.00 -20.80 -5.19
C PRO A 287 -9.19 -22.09 -5.11
N LYS A 288 -9.58 -23.05 -4.25
CA LYS A 288 -8.87 -24.33 -4.07
C LYS A 288 -9.03 -25.25 -5.27
N VAL A 289 -10.11 -25.11 -6.03
CA VAL A 289 -10.40 -25.97 -7.19
C VAL A 289 -9.66 -25.51 -8.44
N ASN A 290 -9.41 -24.21 -8.57
CA ASN A 290 -8.96 -23.66 -9.85
C ASN A 290 -7.56 -23.03 -9.83
N PHE A 291 -7.02 -22.53 -8.71
CA PHE A 291 -5.73 -21.81 -8.59
C PHE A 291 -5.43 -20.73 -9.67
N GLU A 292 -6.39 -20.47 -10.55
CA GLU A 292 -6.29 -19.64 -11.74
C GLU A 292 -7.13 -18.38 -11.55
N TYR A 293 -6.86 -17.42 -12.42
CA TYR A 293 -7.70 -16.25 -12.55
C TYR A 293 -9.12 -16.66 -13.01
N PRO A 294 -10.21 -16.20 -12.37
CA PRO A 294 -11.55 -16.66 -12.74
C PRO A 294 -11.94 -16.17 -14.13
N LYS A 295 -12.15 -17.10 -15.09
CA LYS A 295 -12.58 -16.79 -16.48
C LYS A 295 -13.89 -15.99 -16.55
N ALA A 296 -14.70 -16.05 -15.49
CA ALA A 296 -15.92 -15.26 -15.37
C ALA A 296 -15.66 -13.74 -15.39
N MET A 297 -14.48 -13.30 -14.95
CA MET A 297 -14.06 -11.90 -15.00
C MET A 297 -13.90 -11.41 -16.45
N ASP A 298 -13.26 -12.22 -17.32
CA ASP A 298 -13.11 -11.89 -18.74
C ASP A 298 -14.47 -11.85 -19.44
N LEU A 299 -15.35 -12.83 -19.16
CA LEU A 299 -16.72 -12.85 -19.68
C LEU A 299 -17.52 -11.60 -19.29
N ALA A 300 -17.31 -11.10 -18.07
CA ALA A 300 -17.97 -9.89 -17.58
C ALA A 300 -17.46 -8.63 -18.31
N ILE A 301 -16.15 -8.51 -18.56
CA ILE A 301 -15.57 -7.43 -19.37
C ILE A 301 -16.08 -7.47 -20.81
N ASP A 302 -16.05 -8.64 -21.45
CA ASP A 302 -16.55 -8.80 -22.80
C ASP A 302 -18.04 -8.48 -22.91
N HIS A 303 -18.81 -8.79 -21.86
CA HIS A 303 -20.21 -8.40 -21.79
C HIS A 303 -20.38 -6.87 -21.72
N ILE A 304 -19.59 -6.16 -20.92
CA ILE A 304 -19.61 -4.69 -20.84
C ILE A 304 -19.21 -4.05 -22.18
N ARG A 305 -18.18 -4.57 -22.86
CA ARG A 305 -17.72 -4.06 -24.16
C ARG A 305 -18.81 -4.12 -25.24
N LYS A 306 -19.73 -5.09 -25.17
CA LYS A 306 -20.89 -5.14 -26.10
C LYS A 306 -21.77 -3.89 -26.02
N PHE A 307 -21.79 -3.18 -24.89
CA PHE A 307 -22.55 -1.93 -24.75
C PHE A 307 -21.91 -0.75 -25.49
N GLU A 308 -20.63 -0.82 -25.88
CA GLU A 308 -19.99 0.27 -26.63
C GLU A 308 -20.59 0.46 -28.01
N PHE A 309 -20.98 -0.65 -28.64
CA PHE A 309 -21.48 -0.70 -30.02
C PHE A 309 -23.00 -0.81 -30.10
N ASN A 310 -23.70 -1.01 -28.97
CA ASN A 310 -25.14 -1.17 -28.96
C ASN A 310 -25.86 0.18 -29.06
N THR A 311 -26.34 0.54 -30.26
CA THR A 311 -27.02 1.81 -30.53
C THR A 311 -28.40 1.93 -29.88
N ALA A 312 -29.04 0.83 -29.48
CA ALA A 312 -30.37 0.85 -28.88
C ALA A 312 -30.38 1.32 -27.41
N ASN A 313 -29.27 1.17 -26.68
CA ASN A 313 -29.17 1.54 -25.25
C ASN A 313 -27.78 2.01 -24.78
N GLY A 314 -26.70 1.66 -25.49
CA GLY A 314 -25.31 1.95 -25.13
C GLY A 314 -24.68 3.13 -25.87
N GLY A 315 -25.23 3.53 -27.02
CA GLY A 315 -24.74 4.65 -27.84
C GLY A 315 -24.60 5.97 -27.07
N ASN A 316 -25.51 6.25 -26.14
CA ASN A 316 -25.53 7.48 -25.34
C ASN A 316 -24.83 7.38 -23.98
N LEU A 317 -24.29 6.21 -23.59
CA LEU A 317 -23.61 6.07 -22.31
C LEU A 317 -22.23 6.78 -22.34
N PRO A 318 -21.86 7.57 -21.31
CA PRO A 318 -20.58 8.27 -21.25
C PRO A 318 -19.38 7.32 -21.07
N PRO A 319 -18.16 7.76 -21.39
CA PRO A 319 -16.95 7.00 -21.10
C PRO A 319 -16.71 6.84 -19.58
N ALA A 320 -16.08 5.74 -19.19
CA ALA A 320 -15.75 5.45 -17.79
C ALA A 320 -14.60 4.45 -17.69
N PHE A 321 -13.82 4.52 -16.61
CA PHE A 321 -13.02 3.38 -16.15
C PHE A 321 -13.94 2.43 -15.39
N VAL A 322 -13.86 1.14 -15.71
CA VAL A 322 -14.65 0.10 -15.08
C VAL A 322 -13.71 -0.78 -14.27
N PHE A 323 -14.05 -1.02 -13.02
CA PHE A 323 -13.39 -1.99 -12.14
C PHE A 323 -14.41 -3.05 -11.77
N LEU A 324 -14.21 -4.27 -12.25
CA LEU A 324 -14.99 -5.41 -11.79
C LEU A 324 -14.18 -6.14 -10.72
N THR A 325 -14.81 -6.39 -9.59
CA THR A 325 -14.18 -7.04 -8.44
C THR A 325 -14.98 -8.28 -8.05
N ASN A 326 -14.32 -9.29 -7.49
CA ASN A 326 -14.99 -10.41 -6.84
C ASN A 326 -14.24 -10.78 -5.56
N ALA A 327 -14.96 -10.69 -4.43
CA ALA A 327 -14.44 -10.99 -3.10
C ALA A 327 -15.35 -12.02 -2.41
N PRO A 328 -15.22 -13.33 -2.71
CA PRO A 328 -16.22 -14.32 -2.36
C PRO A 328 -16.14 -14.77 -0.88
N PHE A 329 -15.58 -13.94 0.01
CA PHE A 329 -15.40 -14.24 1.45
C PHE A 329 -16.71 -14.62 2.14
N THR A 330 -17.83 -14.02 1.72
CA THR A 330 -19.15 -14.27 2.32
C THR A 330 -19.75 -15.60 1.87
N HIS A 331 -19.30 -16.16 0.75
CA HIS A 331 -19.66 -17.50 0.27
C HIS A 331 -18.83 -18.59 0.93
N HIS A 332 -17.63 -18.24 1.40
CA HIS A 332 -16.60 -19.16 1.87
C HIS A 332 -16.13 -18.81 3.29
N LEU A 333 -17.06 -18.64 4.25
CA LEU A 333 -16.74 -18.08 5.58
C LEU A 333 -15.66 -18.85 6.36
N TYR A 334 -15.52 -20.16 6.14
CA TYR A 334 -14.56 -21.01 6.85
C TYR A 334 -13.38 -21.47 6.00
N ASP A 335 -13.33 -21.09 4.72
CA ASP A 335 -12.23 -21.46 3.85
C ASP A 335 -11.06 -20.51 3.98
N GLU A 336 -9.86 -21.07 3.83
CA GLU A 336 -8.59 -20.35 3.69
C GLU A 336 -8.25 -20.10 2.22
N GLY A 337 -7.32 -19.18 1.97
CA GLY A 337 -6.77 -18.96 0.64
C GLY A 337 -7.76 -18.36 -0.35
N ILE A 338 -8.78 -17.64 0.15
CA ILE A 338 -9.82 -17.07 -0.69
C ILE A 338 -9.24 -15.96 -1.58
N ALA A 339 -9.24 -16.19 -2.89
CA ALA A 339 -8.72 -15.23 -3.85
C ALA A 339 -9.69 -14.05 -4.03
N TYR A 340 -9.14 -12.85 -3.94
CA TYR A 340 -9.78 -11.63 -4.45
C TYR A 340 -9.39 -11.47 -5.91
N ALA A 341 -10.35 -11.20 -6.78
CA ALA A 341 -10.10 -10.94 -8.20
C ALA A 341 -10.52 -9.51 -8.57
N VAL A 342 -9.71 -8.86 -9.40
CA VAL A 342 -10.03 -7.57 -10.01
C VAL A 342 -9.66 -7.58 -11.49
N ILE A 343 -10.44 -6.87 -12.30
CA ILE A 343 -10.14 -6.54 -13.69
C ILE A 343 -10.59 -5.11 -13.96
N THR A 344 -9.85 -4.42 -14.82
CA THR A 344 -10.21 -3.07 -15.23
C THR A 344 -10.13 -2.89 -16.74
N ASP A 345 -11.09 -2.14 -17.28
CA ASP A 345 -11.20 -1.77 -18.68
C ASP A 345 -11.77 -0.34 -18.81
N GLY A 346 -11.43 0.33 -19.91
CA GLY A 346 -11.94 1.66 -20.24
C GLY A 346 -13.13 1.55 -21.17
N PHE A 347 -14.34 1.77 -20.65
CA PHE A 347 -15.53 1.85 -21.47
C PHE A 347 -15.52 3.13 -22.31
N LYS A 348 -15.53 2.99 -23.63
CA LYS A 348 -15.33 4.07 -24.62
C LYS A 348 -14.04 4.87 -24.42
N ILE A 349 -13.00 4.21 -23.89
CA ILE A 349 -11.63 4.75 -23.77
C ILE A 349 -10.71 3.75 -24.48
N PRO A 350 -10.55 3.84 -25.82
CA PRO A 350 -9.83 2.83 -26.61
C PRO A 350 -8.35 2.71 -26.22
N GLU A 351 -7.76 3.75 -25.64
CA GLU A 351 -6.38 3.74 -25.16
C GLU A 351 -6.20 2.98 -23.84
N TYR A 352 -7.28 2.69 -23.11
CA TYR A 352 -7.26 1.95 -21.85
C TYR A 352 -8.12 0.69 -21.96
N LYS A 353 -7.62 -0.33 -22.65
CA LYS A 353 -8.33 -1.62 -22.80
C LYS A 353 -7.55 -2.75 -22.12
N THR A 354 -8.26 -3.63 -21.42
CA THR A 354 -7.66 -4.90 -20.97
C THR A 354 -7.15 -5.66 -22.19
N ASN A 355 -5.92 -6.17 -22.13
CA ASN A 355 -5.29 -6.90 -23.23
C ASN A 355 -5.12 -6.06 -24.53
N LYS A 356 -5.02 -4.72 -24.43
CA LYS A 356 -4.68 -3.87 -25.58
C LYS A 356 -3.31 -4.29 -26.15
N PRO A 357 -3.20 -4.67 -27.44
CA PRO A 357 -1.91 -4.79 -28.08
C PRO A 357 -1.35 -3.39 -28.35
N TYR A 358 -0.06 -3.18 -28.06
CA TYR A 358 0.65 -1.94 -28.38
C TYR A 358 1.49 -2.12 -29.63
N HIS A 359 1.50 -1.11 -30.51
CA HIS A 359 2.29 -1.12 -31.73
C HIS A 359 3.73 -0.68 -31.50
N SER A 360 4.02 0.00 -30.38
CA SER A 360 5.36 0.42 -29.99
C SER A 360 5.49 0.54 -28.47
N LEU A 361 6.73 0.51 -27.97
CA LEU A 361 7.02 0.77 -26.56
C LEU A 361 6.62 2.20 -26.17
N ARG A 362 6.83 3.19 -27.05
CA ARG A 362 6.38 4.58 -26.86
C ARG A 362 4.87 4.68 -26.64
N GLU A 363 4.06 3.96 -27.40
CA GLU A 363 2.61 3.94 -27.22
C GLU A 363 2.24 3.42 -25.83
N ALA A 364 2.86 2.31 -25.39
CA ALA A 364 2.63 1.74 -24.07
C ALA A 364 3.05 2.68 -22.92
N ILE A 365 4.19 3.36 -23.06
CA ILE A 365 4.66 4.36 -22.09
C ILE A 365 3.67 5.52 -22.00
N ASN A 366 3.29 6.11 -23.13
CA ASN A 366 2.41 7.26 -23.18
C ASN A 366 1.02 6.97 -22.59
N ASP A 367 0.44 5.81 -22.91
CA ASP A 367 -0.87 5.42 -22.36
C ASP A 367 -0.77 5.16 -20.85
N ARG A 368 0.28 4.47 -20.38
CA ARG A 368 0.49 4.25 -18.95
C ARG A 368 0.67 5.56 -18.17
N GLU A 369 1.40 6.52 -18.74
CA GLU A 369 1.57 7.86 -18.13
C GLU A 369 0.25 8.66 -18.14
N LYS A 370 -0.49 8.61 -19.25
CA LYS A 370 -1.81 9.27 -19.38
C LYS A 370 -2.79 8.78 -18.32
N PHE A 371 -2.79 7.48 -18.05
CA PHE A 371 -3.69 6.80 -17.11
C PHE A 371 -3.00 6.36 -15.81
N SER A 372 -1.94 7.06 -15.40
CA SER A 372 -1.10 6.67 -14.27
C SER A 372 -1.89 6.51 -12.95
N ASP A 373 -2.93 7.32 -12.73
CA ASP A 373 -3.77 7.23 -11.53
C ASP A 373 -4.60 5.94 -11.50
N ILE A 374 -5.06 5.48 -12.66
CA ILE A 374 -5.90 4.27 -12.78
C ILE A 374 -5.03 3.02 -12.65
N HIS A 375 -3.85 3.02 -13.27
CA HIS A 375 -2.85 1.95 -13.06
C HIS A 375 -2.41 1.89 -11.60
N HIS A 376 -2.14 3.04 -10.99
CA HIS A 376 -1.77 3.11 -9.59
C HIS A 376 -2.87 2.60 -8.66
N LEU A 377 -4.14 2.91 -8.95
CA LEU A 377 -5.29 2.38 -8.23
C LEU A 377 -5.36 0.85 -8.34
N LEU A 378 -5.22 0.29 -9.55
CA LEU A 378 -5.20 -1.16 -9.76
C LEU A 378 -4.05 -1.85 -8.99
N GLU A 379 -2.83 -1.31 -9.09
CA GLU A 379 -1.67 -1.81 -8.35
C GLU A 379 -1.88 -1.74 -6.84
N SER A 380 -2.51 -0.67 -6.34
CA SER A 380 -2.78 -0.45 -4.93
C SER A 380 -3.78 -1.46 -4.36
N ILE A 381 -4.76 -1.90 -5.15
CA ILE A 381 -5.70 -2.95 -4.75
C ILE A 381 -4.94 -4.24 -4.42
N GLU A 382 -4.01 -4.67 -5.28
CA GLU A 382 -3.23 -5.88 -5.03
C GLU A 382 -2.20 -5.69 -3.90
N LYS A 383 -1.55 -4.53 -3.86
CA LYS A 383 -0.46 -4.25 -2.92
C LYS A 383 -0.94 -4.03 -1.49
N TYR A 384 -2.13 -3.43 -1.31
CA TYR A 384 -2.65 -3.01 0.01
C TYR A 384 -3.93 -3.77 0.40
N LYS A 385 -4.10 -5.01 -0.08
CA LYS A 385 -5.26 -5.88 0.27
C LYS A 385 -5.19 -6.48 1.67
N THR A 386 -4.03 -6.48 2.33
CA THR A 386 -3.85 -7.11 3.64
C THR A 386 -4.21 -6.18 4.78
N ILE A 387 -4.87 -6.71 5.80
CA ILE A 387 -5.12 -5.98 7.05
C ILE A 387 -3.79 -5.83 7.81
N PRO A 388 -3.39 -4.62 8.24
CA PRO A 388 -2.17 -4.44 9.02
C PRO A 388 -2.20 -5.23 10.33
N THR A 389 -1.08 -5.85 10.70
CA THR A 389 -0.93 -6.53 11.99
C THR A 389 -0.28 -5.63 13.04
N THR A 390 0.61 -4.73 12.62
CA THR A 390 1.38 -3.85 13.49
C THR A 390 0.88 -2.40 13.39
N PHE A 391 1.13 -1.61 14.44
CA PHE A 391 0.71 -0.20 14.47
C PHE A 391 1.71 0.71 13.76
N ASP A 392 3.00 0.43 13.89
CA ASP A 392 4.10 1.21 13.34
C ASP A 392 4.43 0.86 11.88
N GLY A 393 3.81 -0.19 11.35
CA GLY A 393 4.08 -0.68 10.00
C GLY A 393 5.37 -1.49 9.91
N GLU A 394 5.99 -1.92 11.02
CA GLU A 394 7.06 -2.92 10.99
C GLU A 394 6.52 -4.32 10.63
N LEU A 395 7.39 -5.17 10.11
CA LEU A 395 7.16 -6.58 9.90
C LEU A 395 6.73 -7.24 11.23
N PRO A 396 5.63 -8.01 11.25
CA PRO A 396 5.13 -8.65 12.46
C PRO A 396 6.19 -9.51 13.16
N GLU A 397 7.02 -10.18 12.38
CA GLU A 397 8.09 -11.05 12.87
C GLU A 397 9.06 -10.29 13.78
N PHE A 398 9.39 -9.04 13.44
CA PHE A 398 10.25 -8.18 14.25
C PHE A 398 9.47 -7.38 15.31
N SER A 399 8.28 -6.87 14.98
CA SER A 399 7.50 -6.04 15.92
C SER A 399 7.01 -6.83 17.14
N LEU A 400 6.71 -8.13 16.96
CA LEU A 400 6.12 -8.98 17.99
C LEU A 400 7.14 -9.86 18.73
N ASP A 401 8.40 -9.89 18.27
CA ASP A 401 9.51 -10.60 18.93
C ASP A 401 10.67 -9.62 19.25
N PRO A 402 10.75 -9.14 20.51
CA PRO A 402 11.81 -8.22 20.93
C PRO A 402 13.23 -8.78 20.81
N GLU A 403 13.43 -10.09 20.97
CA GLU A 403 14.76 -10.70 20.84
C GLU A 403 15.17 -10.80 19.38
N LEU A 404 14.25 -11.17 18.48
CA LEU A 404 14.50 -11.15 17.04
C LEU A 404 14.82 -9.74 16.55
N GLN A 405 14.05 -8.73 17.00
CA GLN A 405 14.27 -7.33 16.64
C GLN A 405 15.63 -6.80 17.12
N LYS A 406 16.07 -7.21 18.31
CA LYS A 406 17.38 -6.81 18.86
C LYS A 406 18.55 -7.36 18.02
N ASN A 407 18.37 -8.54 17.44
CA ASN A 407 19.41 -9.22 16.65
C ASN A 407 19.33 -8.95 15.14
N ARG A 408 18.36 -8.14 14.70
CA ARG A 408 18.14 -7.84 13.29
C ARG A 408 19.38 -7.22 12.62
N LEU A 409 19.68 -7.71 11.41
CA LEU A 409 20.72 -7.19 10.54
C LEU A 409 20.27 -5.86 9.91
N ILE A 410 20.94 -4.76 10.24
CA ILE A 410 20.61 -3.40 9.78
C ILE A 410 21.87 -2.74 9.21
N ILE A 411 21.80 -2.29 7.96
CA ILE A 411 22.90 -1.55 7.34
C ILE A 411 23.12 -0.23 8.09
N GLY A 412 24.38 0.06 8.41
CA GLY A 412 24.80 1.20 9.22
C GLY A 412 25.00 0.87 10.70
N ASN A 413 24.46 -0.25 11.19
CA ASN A 413 24.68 -0.69 12.56
C ASN A 413 26.05 -1.34 12.75
N LYS A 414 26.53 -1.30 14.00
CA LYS A 414 27.79 -1.92 14.40
C LYS A 414 27.55 -3.31 14.96
N TYR A 415 28.43 -4.24 14.59
CA TYR A 415 28.41 -5.62 15.01
C TYR A 415 29.82 -6.05 15.41
N LEU A 416 29.91 -7.06 16.29
CA LEU A 416 31.14 -7.81 16.51
C LEU A 416 31.20 -8.91 15.46
N VAL A 417 32.26 -8.91 14.66
CA VAL A 417 32.49 -9.90 13.59
C VAL A 417 33.91 -10.44 13.67
N PRO A 418 34.13 -11.73 13.42
CA PRO A 418 35.47 -12.31 13.43
C PRO A 418 36.29 -11.77 12.23
N ASP A 419 37.51 -11.32 12.49
CA ASP A 419 38.48 -11.00 11.45
C ASP A 419 39.17 -12.26 10.89
N ASP A 420 40.11 -12.09 9.95
CA ASP A 420 40.87 -13.20 9.34
C ASP A 420 41.68 -14.03 10.36
N SER A 421 41.91 -13.50 11.57
CA SER A 421 42.57 -14.20 12.67
C SER A 421 41.59 -14.90 13.61
N GLY A 422 40.29 -14.82 13.34
CA GLY A 422 39.21 -15.35 14.18
C GLY A 422 38.90 -14.50 15.41
N LYS A 423 39.43 -13.28 15.48
CA LYS A 423 39.21 -12.36 16.60
C LYS A 423 38.03 -11.44 16.31
N ASP A 424 37.12 -11.30 17.27
CA ASP A 424 36.02 -10.36 17.16
C ASP A 424 36.52 -8.92 17.09
N VAL A 425 36.10 -8.23 16.04
CA VAL A 425 36.34 -6.80 15.81
C VAL A 425 35.02 -6.07 15.60
N GLU A 426 34.95 -4.83 16.10
CA GLU A 426 33.81 -3.96 15.84
C GLU A 426 33.84 -3.48 14.38
N ALA A 427 32.78 -3.75 13.63
CA ALA A 427 32.63 -3.33 12.24
C ALA A 427 31.19 -2.91 11.92
N VAL A 428 31.03 -2.01 10.96
CA VAL A 428 29.73 -1.50 10.50
C VAL A 428 29.25 -2.38 9.35
N LEU A 429 28.01 -2.87 9.41
CA LEU A 429 27.38 -3.54 8.28
C LEU A 429 27.12 -2.52 7.15
N ILE A 430 27.72 -2.71 5.98
CA ILE A 430 27.58 -1.77 4.86
C ILE A 430 26.72 -2.32 3.72
N GLN A 431 26.58 -3.64 3.62
CA GLN A 431 25.77 -4.31 2.60
C GLN A 431 25.45 -5.75 3.05
N GLY A 432 24.30 -6.28 2.63
CA GLY A 432 23.94 -7.68 2.85
C GLY A 432 23.15 -8.24 1.67
N VAL A 433 23.25 -9.55 1.43
CA VAL A 433 22.42 -10.28 0.47
C VAL A 433 21.93 -11.56 1.14
N VAL A 434 20.63 -11.81 1.09
CA VAL A 434 20.02 -13.04 1.61
C VAL A 434 20.00 -14.13 0.53
N MET A 435 20.45 -15.32 0.90
CA MET A 435 20.39 -16.55 0.12
C MET A 435 19.32 -17.46 0.74
N GLU A 436 18.11 -17.41 0.20
CA GLU A 436 16.96 -18.14 0.78
C GLU A 436 17.16 -19.66 0.83
N HIS A 437 17.82 -20.24 -0.17
CA HIS A 437 18.00 -21.69 -0.26
C HIS A 437 18.96 -22.26 0.78
N THR A 438 19.85 -21.43 1.35
CA THR A 438 20.72 -21.82 2.47
C THR A 438 20.30 -21.22 3.81
N SER A 439 19.26 -20.38 3.84
CA SER A 439 18.86 -19.60 5.02
C SER A 439 20.00 -18.79 5.62
N GLU A 440 20.80 -18.13 4.77
CA GLU A 440 21.95 -17.32 5.19
C GLU A 440 21.90 -15.91 4.59
N ALA A 441 22.40 -14.93 5.33
CA ALA A 441 22.78 -13.62 4.80
C ALA A 441 24.30 -13.54 4.64
N PHE A 442 24.75 -13.11 3.46
CA PHE A 442 26.13 -12.75 3.19
C PHE A 442 26.30 -11.26 3.42
N CYS A 443 27.03 -10.91 4.47
CA CYS A 443 27.12 -9.56 4.99
C CYS A 443 28.53 -9.00 4.82
N TYR A 444 28.63 -7.83 4.22
CA TYR A 444 29.87 -7.06 4.09
C TYR A 444 29.96 -6.04 5.21
N TYR A 445 31.01 -6.14 6.01
CA TYR A 445 31.29 -5.25 7.12
C TYR A 445 32.52 -4.39 6.82
N GLN A 446 32.53 -3.16 7.33
CA GLN A 446 33.69 -2.27 7.27
C GLN A 446 34.20 -1.95 8.68
N THR A 447 35.46 -2.26 8.95
CA THR A 447 36.10 -1.94 10.23
C THR A 447 36.41 -0.44 10.33
N GLN A 448 36.74 0.04 11.54
CA GLN A 448 37.22 1.41 11.73
C GLN A 448 38.48 1.74 10.91
N LYS A 449 39.30 0.73 10.56
CA LYS A 449 40.50 0.87 9.74
C LYS A 449 40.20 0.89 8.23
N GLY A 450 38.93 0.76 7.84
CA GLY A 450 38.47 0.75 6.45
C GLY A 450 38.58 -0.61 5.75
N SER A 451 39.15 -1.64 6.40
CA SER A 451 39.17 -3.00 5.86
C SER A 451 37.76 -3.59 5.78
N LYS A 452 37.52 -4.45 4.79
CA LYS A 452 36.23 -5.10 4.58
C LYS A 452 36.29 -6.57 5.00
N ILE A 453 35.25 -7.04 5.66
CA ILE A 453 35.07 -8.43 6.09
C ILE A 453 33.79 -8.96 5.45
N LEU A 454 33.85 -10.12 4.82
CA LEU A 454 32.66 -10.85 4.36
C LEU A 454 32.36 -11.95 5.38
N ALA A 455 31.19 -11.89 6.01
CA ALA A 455 30.75 -12.92 6.94
C ALA A 455 29.42 -13.52 6.49
N LYS A 456 29.20 -14.78 6.86
CA LYS A 456 27.92 -15.47 6.71
C LYS A 456 27.16 -15.40 8.02
N CYS A 457 25.92 -14.98 7.96
CA CYS A 457 25.01 -14.88 9.09
C CYS A 457 23.86 -15.86 8.87
N PRO A 458 23.76 -16.95 9.64
CA PRO A 458 22.58 -17.82 9.62
C PRO A 458 21.33 -17.00 9.96
N LEU A 459 20.24 -17.26 9.25
CA LEU A 459 18.94 -16.62 9.48
C LEU A 459 17.97 -17.64 10.07
N SER A 460 17.15 -17.19 11.03
CA SER A 460 16.06 -18.00 11.57
C SER A 460 14.93 -18.18 10.53
N THR A 461 14.00 -19.10 10.82
CA THR A 461 12.80 -19.29 10.00
C THR A 461 11.97 -18.00 9.91
N GLU A 462 11.83 -17.29 11.03
CA GLU A 462 11.11 -16.02 11.16
C GLU A 462 11.79 -14.91 10.36
N GLU A 463 13.13 -14.84 10.36
CA GLU A 463 13.87 -13.88 9.53
C GLU A 463 13.68 -14.15 8.03
N ILE A 464 13.62 -15.43 7.62
CA ILE A 464 13.34 -15.79 6.22
C ILE A 464 11.91 -15.40 5.84
N VAL A 465 10.93 -15.58 6.73
CA VAL A 465 9.54 -15.12 6.50
C VAL A 465 9.50 -13.59 6.40
N ALA A 466 10.17 -12.88 7.31
CA ALA A 466 10.25 -11.42 7.32
C ALA A 466 10.88 -10.88 6.02
N TYR A 467 11.97 -11.52 5.57
CA TYR A 467 12.63 -11.21 4.31
C TYR A 467 11.72 -11.48 3.10
N ARG A 468 11.01 -12.62 3.03
CA ARG A 468 10.09 -12.90 1.92
C ARG A 468 8.96 -11.88 1.83
N ARG A 469 8.49 -11.39 2.99
CA ARG A 469 7.44 -10.37 3.07
C ARG A 469 7.92 -9.01 2.57
N SER A 470 9.16 -8.62 2.84
CA SER A 470 9.72 -7.35 2.38
C SER A 470 11.23 -7.41 2.13
N PRO A 471 11.67 -8.00 1.01
CA PRO A 471 13.08 -8.23 0.75
C PRO A 471 13.86 -6.92 0.60
N GLU A 472 13.24 -5.88 0.04
CA GLU A 472 13.89 -4.61 -0.23
C GLU A 472 14.12 -3.73 1.00
N THR A 473 13.45 -3.99 2.12
CA THR A 473 13.65 -3.24 3.38
C THR A 473 14.20 -4.10 4.51
N PHE A 474 14.56 -5.37 4.22
CA PHE A 474 14.99 -6.33 5.24
C PHE A 474 16.13 -5.76 6.11
N PHE A 475 17.17 -5.21 5.47
CA PHE A 475 18.34 -4.62 6.13
C PHE A 475 18.14 -3.18 6.67
N GLY A 476 16.91 -2.71 6.83
CA GLY A 476 16.59 -1.40 7.42
C GLY A 476 16.88 -0.19 6.52
N VAL A 477 17.29 -0.42 5.28
CA VAL A 477 17.43 0.55 4.20
C VAL A 477 16.81 -0.03 2.93
N ILE A 478 16.42 0.81 1.97
CA ILE A 478 15.91 0.33 0.69
C ILE A 478 17.09 -0.23 -0.13
N ASP A 479 17.07 -1.54 -0.36
CA ASP A 479 18.01 -2.22 -1.24
C ASP A 479 17.63 -1.92 -2.71
N GLY A 480 18.56 -1.33 -3.46
CA GLY A 480 18.38 -0.98 -4.87
C GLY A 480 18.68 -2.13 -5.83
N HIS A 481 19.15 -3.29 -5.35
CA HIS A 481 19.73 -4.33 -6.21
C HIS A 481 18.74 -5.36 -6.77
N ARG A 482 17.42 -5.16 -6.61
CA ARG A 482 16.42 -6.21 -6.88
C ARG A 482 15.19 -5.76 -7.64
N LYS A 483 15.39 -5.32 -8.87
CA LYS A 483 14.33 -5.43 -9.87
C LYS A 483 14.91 -6.12 -11.09
N GLU A 484 14.68 -7.43 -11.19
CA GLU A 484 14.75 -8.07 -12.49
C GLU A 484 13.65 -7.44 -13.35
N ALA A 485 14.03 -6.93 -14.52
CA ALA A 485 13.07 -6.42 -15.48
C ALA A 485 12.64 -7.60 -16.38
N HIS A 486 11.40 -8.04 -16.24
CA HIS A 486 10.81 -9.12 -17.01
C HIS A 486 10.14 -8.62 -18.29
N THR A 487 9.79 -7.33 -18.35
CA THR A 487 9.18 -6.71 -19.54
C THR A 487 10.00 -5.53 -20.07
N ALA A 488 9.81 -5.19 -21.35
CA ALA A 488 10.44 -4.02 -21.95
C ALA A 488 10.06 -2.72 -21.23
N LEU A 489 8.85 -2.66 -20.66
CA LEU A 489 8.35 -1.52 -19.92
C LEU A 489 8.99 -1.39 -18.54
N GLU A 490 9.21 -2.51 -17.83
CA GLU A 490 9.96 -2.53 -16.57
C GLU A 490 11.43 -2.15 -16.78
N LEU A 491 12.04 -2.60 -17.88
CA LEU A 491 13.42 -2.21 -18.21
C LEU A 491 13.51 -0.73 -18.58
N TYR A 492 12.51 -0.21 -19.29
CA TYR A 492 12.38 1.23 -19.52
C TYR A 492 12.35 1.99 -18.19
N ASP A 493 11.52 1.58 -17.22
CA ASP A 493 11.43 2.25 -15.92
C ASP A 493 12.76 2.25 -15.18
N PHE A 494 13.44 1.11 -15.17
CA PHE A 494 14.76 0.99 -14.56
C PHE A 494 15.76 1.96 -15.21
N LEU A 495 15.85 1.95 -16.54
CA LEU A 495 16.78 2.83 -17.27
C LEU A 495 16.41 4.30 -17.11
N TYR A 496 15.12 4.62 -17.13
CA TYR A 496 14.65 5.98 -16.92
C TYR A 496 15.03 6.48 -15.53
N GLU A 497 14.85 5.68 -14.48
CA GLU A 497 15.27 6.03 -13.12
C GLU A 497 16.78 6.27 -13.01
N VAL A 498 17.60 5.52 -13.76
CA VAL A 498 19.05 5.70 -13.83
C VAL A 498 19.43 7.01 -14.52
N TYR A 499 18.79 7.34 -15.65
CA TYR A 499 19.20 8.45 -16.51
C TYR A 499 18.39 9.74 -16.33
N LYS A 500 17.28 9.74 -15.58
CA LYS A 500 16.41 10.92 -15.41
C LYS A 500 17.12 12.13 -14.81
N LYS A 501 18.20 11.94 -14.05
CA LYS A 501 19.02 13.03 -13.49
C LYS A 501 20.26 13.36 -14.32
N THR A 502 20.51 12.65 -15.42
CA THR A 502 21.62 12.91 -16.34
C THR A 502 21.37 14.21 -17.09
N SER A 503 22.40 15.06 -17.20
CA SER A 503 22.26 16.36 -17.87
C SER A 503 21.91 16.21 -19.36
N LYS A 504 21.20 17.21 -19.92
CA LYS A 504 20.86 17.26 -21.35
C LYS A 504 22.09 17.11 -22.24
N GLU A 505 23.21 17.75 -21.89
CA GLU A 505 24.47 17.68 -22.64
C GLU A 505 25.02 16.26 -22.72
N ILE A 506 25.04 15.53 -21.59
CA ILE A 506 25.51 14.14 -21.55
C ILE A 506 24.58 13.24 -22.37
N LEU A 507 23.26 13.41 -22.22
CA LEU A 507 22.28 12.65 -22.99
C LEU A 507 22.42 12.90 -24.51
N LEU A 508 22.63 14.15 -24.94
CA LEU A 508 22.88 14.45 -26.35
C LEU A 508 24.17 13.82 -26.85
N ASN A 509 25.22 13.76 -26.03
CA ASN A 509 26.44 13.05 -26.40
C ASN A 509 26.20 11.54 -26.61
N PHE A 510 25.27 10.92 -25.88
CA PHE A 510 24.85 9.54 -26.14
C PHE A 510 24.14 9.37 -27.50
N PHE A 511 23.52 10.44 -28.01
CA PHE A 511 22.82 10.48 -29.30
C PHE A 511 23.65 11.04 -30.46
N LYS A 512 24.93 11.39 -30.27
CA LYS A 512 25.73 12.13 -31.26
C LYS A 512 25.76 11.50 -32.67
N ASP A 513 25.64 10.17 -32.74
CA ASP A 513 25.67 9.39 -33.99
C ASP A 513 24.26 9.01 -34.48
N SER A 514 23.21 9.52 -33.82
CA SER A 514 21.81 9.22 -34.15
C SER A 514 21.35 10.02 -35.38
N PRO A 515 20.65 9.41 -36.35
CA PRO A 515 20.23 10.09 -37.59
C PRO A 515 19.27 11.27 -37.34
N ASP A 516 18.55 11.24 -36.22
CA ASP A 516 17.56 12.24 -35.78
C ASP A 516 18.11 13.20 -34.70
N TYR A 517 19.44 13.32 -34.57
CA TYR A 517 20.08 14.17 -33.55
C TYR A 517 19.54 15.60 -33.50
N LEU A 518 19.26 16.21 -34.67
CA LEU A 518 18.75 17.58 -34.75
C LEU A 518 17.38 17.71 -34.05
N GLU A 519 16.49 16.73 -34.22
CA GLU A 519 15.18 16.71 -33.57
C GLU A 519 15.32 16.49 -32.06
N LEU A 520 16.15 15.52 -31.67
CA LEU A 520 16.46 15.22 -30.27
C LEU A 520 17.03 16.45 -29.54
N SER A 521 17.88 17.24 -30.20
CA SER A 521 18.48 18.45 -29.62
C SER A 521 17.47 19.50 -29.14
N GLN A 522 16.26 19.50 -29.73
CA GLN A 522 15.18 20.43 -29.38
C GLN A 522 14.36 20.00 -28.17
N LEU A 523 14.49 18.74 -27.73
CA LEU A 523 13.69 18.20 -26.64
C LEU A 523 14.15 18.67 -25.26
N SER A 524 13.27 18.58 -24.27
CA SER A 524 13.63 18.78 -22.86
C SER A 524 14.58 17.68 -22.39
N GLN A 525 15.29 17.93 -21.28
CA GLN A 525 16.15 16.92 -20.67
C GLN A 525 15.38 15.65 -20.29
N ASP A 526 14.17 15.81 -19.74
CA ASP A 526 13.28 14.74 -19.34
C ASP A 526 12.85 13.86 -20.53
N ASN A 527 12.41 14.50 -21.62
CA ASN A 527 12.06 13.80 -22.86
C ASN A 527 13.27 13.07 -23.47
N LEU A 528 14.47 13.65 -23.40
CA LEU A 528 15.70 12.99 -23.86
C LEU A 528 16.03 11.76 -23.02
N ALA A 529 15.90 11.85 -21.69
CA ALA A 529 16.10 10.72 -20.80
C ALA A 529 15.10 9.60 -21.09
N SER A 530 13.82 9.95 -21.32
CA SER A 530 12.76 9.00 -21.70
C SER A 530 13.08 8.32 -23.03
N ILE A 531 13.43 9.05 -24.09
CA ILE A 531 13.77 8.46 -25.39
C ILE A 531 15.01 7.57 -25.29
N TYR A 532 16.01 7.98 -24.51
CA TYR A 532 17.21 7.19 -24.31
C TYR A 532 16.89 5.86 -23.61
N ALA A 533 16.14 5.92 -22.51
CA ALA A 533 15.67 4.74 -21.79
C ALA A 533 14.84 3.80 -22.68
N GLU A 534 13.94 4.36 -23.50
CA GLU A 534 13.13 3.59 -24.45
C GLU A 534 14.00 2.83 -25.45
N ARG A 535 14.95 3.52 -26.10
CA ARG A 535 15.84 2.91 -27.11
C ARG A 535 16.73 1.83 -26.52
N CYS A 536 17.26 2.06 -25.32
CA CYS A 536 18.04 1.07 -24.59
C CYS A 536 17.18 -0.17 -24.23
N ALA A 537 15.96 0.03 -23.72
CA ALA A 537 15.05 -1.06 -23.39
C ALA A 537 14.67 -1.89 -24.63
N TYR A 538 14.30 -1.21 -25.71
CA TYR A 538 13.96 -1.85 -26.98
C TYR A 538 15.15 -2.64 -27.57
N SER A 539 16.35 -2.06 -27.56
CA SER A 539 17.55 -2.74 -28.03
C SER A 539 17.85 -4.01 -27.22
N ALA A 540 17.73 -3.96 -25.89
CA ALA A 540 17.99 -5.12 -25.03
C ALA A 540 16.98 -6.25 -25.27
N PHE A 541 15.69 -5.95 -25.36
CA PHE A 541 14.65 -6.97 -25.58
C PHE A 541 14.70 -7.56 -27.00
N SER A 542 14.96 -6.74 -28.02
CA SER A 542 15.09 -7.22 -29.41
C SER A 542 16.30 -8.14 -29.63
N GLN A 543 17.34 -8.05 -28.81
CA GLN A 543 18.50 -8.95 -28.84
C GLN A 543 18.21 -10.29 -28.14
N ASN A 544 17.47 -10.29 -27.03
CA ASN A 544 17.07 -11.53 -26.34
C ASN A 544 16.14 -12.42 -27.20
N GLU A 545 15.24 -11.84 -27.99
CA GLU A 545 14.40 -12.62 -28.92
C GLU A 545 15.19 -13.28 -30.06
N LYS A 546 16.37 -12.74 -30.41
CA LYS A 546 17.27 -13.34 -31.42
C LYS A 546 18.17 -14.42 -30.86
N ILE A 547 18.39 -14.46 -29.55
CA ILE A 547 19.21 -15.46 -28.86
C ILE A 547 18.36 -16.70 -28.51
N ASN A 548 17.06 -16.53 -28.32
CA ASN A 548 16.10 -17.60 -28.01
C ASN A 548 15.37 -18.17 -29.25
N LYS A 549 15.77 -17.76 -30.46
CA LYS A 549 15.42 -18.39 -31.75
C LYS A 549 16.65 -19.04 -32.33
#